data_AF-A0A380Q874-F1
#
_entry.id   AF-A0A380Q874-F1
#
_cell.length_a   1.000
_cell.length_b   1.000
_cell.length_c   1.000
_cell.angle_alpha   90.00
_cell.angle_beta   90.00
_cell.angle_gamma   90.00
#
_symmetry.space_group_name_H-M   'P 1'
#
loop_
_entity.id
_entity.type
_entity.pdbx_description
1 polymer ?
#
loop_
_entity_poly.entity_id
_entity_poly.type
_entity_poly.pdbx_seq_one_letter_code
_entity_poly.pdbx_strand_id
1 'polypeptide(L)'
;MYKNNDEVIAWEAKKLLDEGVYTDTEQAYLEAEKIVINIREQAKQRQIKQQFKLKIKSIKKQIGNGYDYVDLPYANKKKHWRDKS
;
A
#
# COMPACT_ATOMS: atom_id res chain seq x y z
N MET A 1 22.76 2.05 3.52
CA MET A 1 21.38 2.33 3.94
C MET A 1 21.40 3.66 4.67
N TYR A 2 20.80 4.71 4.10
CA TYR A 2 20.67 6.00 4.79
C TYR A 2 19.75 5.81 5.98
N LYS A 3 20.30 6.03 7.19
CA LYS A 3 19.58 5.75 8.44
C LYS A 3 18.82 6.97 8.93
N ASN A 4 19.24 8.17 8.52
CA ASN A 4 18.63 9.42 8.96
C ASN A 4 17.91 10.14 7.82
N ASN A 5 16.77 10.76 8.15
CA ASN A 5 15.97 11.51 7.18
C ASN A 5 16.78 12.64 6.52
N ASP A 6 17.65 13.28 7.29
CA ASP A 6 18.47 14.41 6.86
C ASP A 6 19.55 13.99 5.86
N GLU A 7 20.07 12.76 5.99
CA GLU A 7 21.06 12.22 5.04
C GLU A 7 20.43 11.97 3.66
N VAL A 8 19.18 11.51 3.63
CA VAL A 8 18.46 11.28 2.36
C VAL A 8 18.16 12.61 1.67
N ILE A 9 17.75 13.62 2.45
CA ILE A 9 17.49 14.96 1.94
C ILE A 9 18.78 15.57 1.39
N ALA A 10 19.88 15.49 2.13
CA ALA A 10 21.19 15.99 1.70
C ALA A 10 21.69 15.30 0.41
N TRP A 11 21.44 13.99 0.28
CA TRP A 11 21.81 13.26 -0.93
C TRP A 11 20.98 13.69 -2.15
N GLU A 12 19.67 13.85 -1.99
CA GLU A 12 18.79 14.29 -3.09
C GLU A 12 19.09 15.76 -3.46
N ALA A 13 19.35 16.63 -2.48
CA ALA A 13 19.76 18.01 -2.72
C ALA A 13 21.08 18.07 -3.49
N LYS A 14 22.08 17.26 -3.10
CA LYS A 14 23.35 17.16 -3.83
C LYS A 14 23.12 16.71 -5.28
N LYS A 15 22.27 15.71 -5.49
CA LYS A 15 21.92 15.23 -6.83
C LYS A 15 21.27 16.33 -7.68
N LEU A 16 20.35 17.11 -7.12
CA LEU A 16 19.72 18.24 -7.81
C LEU A 16 20.71 19.34 -8.20
N LEU A 17 21.72 19.58 -7.38
CA LEU A 17 22.82 20.51 -7.68
C LEU A 17 23.76 19.93 -8.75
N ASP A 18 24.12 18.65 -8.64
CA ASP A 18 24.99 17.96 -9.60
C ASP A 18 24.35 17.89 -11.01
N GLU A 19 23.02 17.76 -11.08
CA GLU A 19 22.24 17.80 -12.33
C GLU A 19 22.04 19.22 -12.88
N GLY A 20 22.47 20.26 -12.15
CA GLY A 20 22.33 21.66 -12.53
C GLY A 20 20.88 22.16 -12.55
N VAL A 21 19.96 21.45 -11.89
CA VAL A 21 18.54 21.81 -11.82
C VAL A 21 18.35 23.07 -10.96
N TYR A 22 19.13 23.19 -9.90
CA TYR A 22 19.19 24.37 -9.05
C TYR A 22 20.64 24.86 -8.96
N THR A 23 20.81 26.18 -9.01
CA THR A 23 22.11 26.83 -8.79
C THR A 23 22.31 27.22 -7.33
N ASP A 24 21.21 27.40 -6.60
CA ASP A 24 21.23 27.76 -5.19
C ASP A 24 21.05 26.52 -4.31
N THR A 25 21.90 26.41 -3.29
CA THR A 25 21.90 25.26 -2.38
C THR A 25 20.67 25.23 -1.49
N GLU A 26 20.18 26.40 -1.04
CA GLU A 26 18.99 26.43 -0.17
C GLU A 26 17.74 25.98 -0.94
N GLN A 27 17.58 26.45 -2.18
CA GLN A 27 16.51 25.99 -3.06
C GLN A 27 16.57 24.48 -3.32
N ALA A 28 17.77 23.94 -3.58
CA ALA A 28 17.94 22.50 -3.79
C ALA A 28 17.53 21.68 -2.55
N TYR A 29 17.86 22.16 -1.34
CA TYR A 29 17.46 21.50 -0.09
C TYR A 29 15.95 21.53 0.13
N LEU A 30 15.30 22.68 -0.07
CA LEU A 30 13.84 22.80 0.09
C LEU A 30 13.06 21.89 -0.86
N GLU A 31 13.54 21.73 -2.09
CA GLU A 31 12.90 20.85 -3.08
C GLU A 31 13.19 19.37 -2.79
N ALA A 32 14.40 19.04 -2.37
CA ALA A 32 14.75 17.71 -1.89
C ALA A 32 13.84 17.26 -0.73
N GLU A 33 13.56 18.14 0.24
CA GLU A 33 12.63 17.86 1.35
C GLU A 33 11.23 17.50 0.84
N LYS A 34 10.67 18.30 -0.08
CA LYS A 34 9.35 18.05 -0.67
C LYS A 34 9.30 16.71 -1.39
N ILE A 35 10.33 16.39 -2.18
CA ILE A 35 10.44 15.13 -2.92
C ILE A 35 10.44 13.95 -1.94
N VAL A 36 11.29 14.00 -0.92
CA VAL A 36 11.42 12.93 0.08
C VAL A 36 10.11 12.73 0.85
N ILE A 37 9.42 13.82 1.23
CA ILE A 37 8.12 13.76 1.90
C ILE A 37 7.07 13.08 1.00
N ASN A 38 6.96 13.49 -0.25
CA ASN A 38 5.98 12.92 -1.19
C ASN A 38 6.24 11.41 -1.43
N ILE A 39 7.50 11.01 -1.61
CA ILE A 39 7.87 9.59 -1.75
C ILE A 39 7.43 8.78 -0.52
N ARG A 40 7.63 9.31 0.69
CA ARG A 40 7.21 8.65 1.94
C ARG A 40 5.70 8.55 2.04
N GLU A 41 4.98 9.60 1.68
CA GLU A 41 3.53 9.59 1.71
C GLU A 41 2.96 8.56 0.73
N GLN A 42 3.48 8.51 -0.50
CA GLN A 42 3.13 7.48 -1.47
C GLN A 42 3.47 6.08 -0.98
N ALA A 43 4.63 5.89 -0.34
CA ALA A 43 5.01 4.60 0.22
C ALA A 43 4.04 4.14 1.33
N LYS A 44 3.64 5.04 2.23
CA LYS A 44 2.63 4.77 3.26
C LYS A 44 1.28 4.38 2.63
N GLN A 45 0.82 5.15 1.65
CA GLN A 45 -0.43 4.84 0.95
C GLN A 45 -0.38 3.47 0.25
N ARG A 46 0.75 3.14 -0.41
CA ARG A 46 0.97 1.82 -1.03
C ARG A 46 0.95 0.71 0.01
N GLN A 47 1.60 0.90 1.16
CA GLN A 47 1.60 -0.06 2.26
C GLN A 47 0.19 -0.32 2.78
N ILE A 48 -0.59 0.74 3.03
CA ILE A 48 -2.00 0.63 3.46
C ILE A 48 -2.82 -0.14 2.42
N LYS A 49 -2.68 0.19 1.13
CA LYS A 49 -3.40 -0.49 0.05
C LYS A 49 -3.05 -1.98 -0.03
N GLN A 50 -1.78 -2.33 0.17
CA GLN A 50 -1.34 -3.72 0.19
C GLN A 50 -1.90 -4.48 1.40
N GLN A 51 -1.84 -3.90 2.60
CA GLN A 51 -2.42 -4.49 3.81
C GLN A 51 -3.94 -4.71 3.64
N PHE A 52 -4.65 -3.73 3.09
CA PHE A 52 -6.06 -3.85 2.79
C PHE A 52 -6.33 -4.99 1.79
N LYS A 53 -5.57 -5.05 0.68
CA LYS A 53 -5.69 -6.12 -0.32
C LYS A 53 -5.45 -7.51 0.29
N LEU A 54 -4.44 -7.66 1.15
CA LEU A 54 -4.16 -8.92 1.84
C LEU A 54 -5.29 -9.31 2.79
N LYS A 55 -5.83 -8.35 3.56
CA LYS A 55 -6.97 -8.58 4.47
C LYS A 55 -8.21 -9.06 3.70
N ILE A 56 -8.56 -8.39 2.60
CA ILE A 56 -9.68 -8.80 1.74
C ILE A 56 -9.45 -10.18 1.13
N LYS A 57 -8.22 -10.47 0.65
CA LYS A 57 -7.88 -11.81 0.12
C LYS A 57 -8.04 -12.89 1.20
N SER A 58 -7.64 -12.60 2.44
CA SER A 58 -7.81 -13.50 3.58
C SER A 58 -9.28 -13.79 3.88
N ILE A 59 -10.11 -12.74 3.96
CA ILE A 59 -11.55 -12.88 4.20
C ILE A 59 -12.21 -13.70 3.09
N LYS A 60 -11.93 -13.39 1.82
CA LYS A 60 -12.46 -14.17 0.68
C LYS A 60 -12.05 -15.63 0.73
N LYS A 61 -10.80 -15.91 1.13
CA LYS A 61 -10.32 -17.29 1.29
C LYS A 61 -11.06 -18.01 2.41
N GLN A 62 -11.30 -17.35 3.55
CA GLN A 62 -12.08 -17.94 4.64
C GLN A 62 -13.52 -18.27 4.21
N ILE A 63 -14.14 -17.42 3.39
CA ILE A 63 -15.47 -17.64 2.81
C ILE A 63 -15.47 -18.77 1.78
N GLY A 64 -14.49 -18.77 0.87
CA GLY A 64 -14.40 -19.74 -0.24
C GLY A 64 -13.92 -21.12 0.16
N ASN A 65 -13.15 -21.25 1.24
CA ASN A 65 -12.64 -22.52 1.74
C ASN A 65 -13.65 -23.32 2.58
N GLY A 66 -14.92 -22.92 2.61
CA GLY A 66 -15.96 -23.74 3.23
C GLY A 66 -15.76 -23.93 4.73
N TYR A 67 -15.40 -22.87 5.46
CA TYR A 67 -16.05 -22.78 6.78
C TYR A 67 -17.51 -22.52 6.46
N ASP A 68 -18.24 -23.63 6.37
CA ASP A 68 -19.69 -23.69 6.40
C ASP A 68 -20.14 -22.55 7.29
N TYR A 69 -20.75 -21.54 6.66
CA TYR A 69 -21.26 -20.39 7.39
C TYR A 69 -22.20 -20.95 8.44
N VAL A 70 -21.65 -21.01 9.65
CA VAL A 70 -22.27 -21.11 10.96
C VAL A 70 -23.75 -20.83 10.81
N ASP A 71 -24.55 -21.89 10.90
CA ASP A 71 -25.98 -21.94 11.20
C ASP A 71 -26.69 -20.58 11.22
N LEU A 72 -26.68 -19.88 10.07
CA LEU A 72 -27.39 -18.62 9.93
C LEU A 72 -28.87 -19.04 9.83
N PRO A 73 -29.75 -18.60 10.75
CA PRO A 73 -31.14 -19.08 10.80
C PRO A 73 -31.96 -18.73 9.55
N TYR A 74 -31.40 -17.91 8.64
CA TYR A 74 -31.99 -17.53 7.36
C TYR A 74 -31.13 -17.90 6.15
N ALA A 75 -30.12 -18.77 6.31
CA ALA A 75 -29.40 -19.32 5.16
C ALA A 75 -30.39 -20.07 4.28
N ASN A 76 -30.70 -19.47 3.12
CA ASN A 76 -31.61 -20.00 2.12
C ASN A 76 -30.97 -21.27 1.53
N LYS A 77 -31.25 -22.41 2.17
CA LYS A 77 -30.88 -23.75 1.70
C LYS A 77 -31.63 -23.98 0.39
N LYS A 78 -31.07 -23.55 -0.74
CA LYS A 78 -31.60 -23.91 -2.06
C LYS A 78 -31.54 -25.43 -2.17
N LYS A 79 -32.71 -26.06 -1.96
CA LYS A 79 -32.93 -27.49 -2.14
C LYS A 79 -32.40 -27.90 -3.51
N HIS A 80 -31.42 -28.79 -3.51
CA HIS A 80 -30.97 -29.49 -4.70
C HIS A 80 -32.05 -30.54 -5.05
N TRP A 81 -33.11 -30.12 -5.73
CA TRP A 81 -33.99 -31.05 -6.43
C TRP A 81 -33.24 -31.51 -7.68
N ARG A 82 -32.46 -32.59 -7.53
CA ARG A 82 -31.98 -33.35 -8.68
C ARG A 82 -32.94 -34.51 -8.84
N ASP A 83 -33.91 -34.31 -9.72
CA ASP A 83 -34.71 -35.38 -10.31
C ASP A 83 -33.79 -36.52 -10.73
N LYS A 84 -34.15 -37.74 -10.33
CA LYS A 84 -33.65 -38.95 -10.98
C LYS A 84 -34.85 -39.63 -11.62
N SER A 85 -34.92 -39.49 -12.94
CA SER A 85 -35.64 -40.36 -13.86
C SER A 85 -35.11 -41.78 -13.81
#